data_AF-A0A950CWN1-F1
#
_entry.id   AF-A0A950CWN1-F1
#
_cell.length_a   1.000
_cell.length_b   1.000
_cell.length_c   1.000
_cell.angle_alpha   90.00
_cell.angle_beta   90.00
_cell.angle_gamma   90.00
#
_symmetry.space_group_name_H-M   'P 1'
#
loop_
_entity.id
_entity.type
_entity.pdbx_description
1 polymer ?
#
loop_
_entity_poly.entity_id
_entity_poly.type
_entity_poly.pdbx_seq_one_letter_code
_entity_poly.pdbx_strand_id
1 'polypeptide(L)'
;MARERKKTGQGAGGGPKTDGGKTRSSQNSTKHGLRSKALILPDETQEQFDEVERGWYEEFDPEGHAETTLVDVLVLNDWLRRRALRRAMEAEAAAVEACGAEPHAWSAEHRHTFDLMQRYKTTAERAFYRSWTAVQGFRKDIMRCKHIDLATREKLARVEDELAEERKKRQELESLPGVKDIRKEQSRAQEREQSEAQKRPSERMFQGQLHPKKQRKISTLEQWVEVRIEDGQTVTRRYPSNEELIKRGQRMLPPPDLVYRRLHFPHGVPAEYAWCANDHTTRERGGMGIQRMEVDTWLEVIEREKAEGTGHVGPTGVGNLPRPMARGGCDCETCAANRALMEAAGMVW
;
A
#
# COMPACT_ATOMS: atom_id res chain seq x y z
N MET A 1 13.86 -17.98 -41.91
CA MET A 1 12.45 -17.67 -42.24
C MET A 1 11.99 -16.47 -41.39
N ALA A 2 12.26 -15.25 -41.86
CA ALA A 2 11.78 -14.03 -41.22
C ALA A 2 10.95 -13.26 -42.26
N ARG A 3 9.67 -13.04 -41.98
CA ARG A 3 8.73 -12.32 -42.86
C ARG A 3 9.07 -10.83 -42.87
N GLU A 4 9.42 -10.31 -44.05
CA GLU A 4 9.52 -8.89 -44.34
C GLU A 4 8.18 -8.17 -44.13
N ARG A 5 8.16 -7.17 -43.25
CA ARG A 5 7.06 -6.20 -43.12
C ARG A 5 7.31 -5.03 -44.08
N LYS A 6 6.54 -4.93 -45.17
CA LYS A 6 6.43 -3.70 -45.97
C LYS A 6 5.81 -2.58 -45.10
N LYS A 7 6.60 -1.53 -44.82
CA LYS A 7 6.12 -0.26 -44.26
C LYS A 7 5.29 0.47 -45.33
N THR A 8 3.96 0.46 -45.21
CA THR A 8 3.10 1.45 -45.88
C THR A 8 3.09 2.73 -45.05
N GLY A 9 4.09 3.59 -45.28
CA GLY A 9 4.11 4.94 -44.72
C GLY A 9 3.13 5.84 -45.49
N GLN A 10 1.87 5.93 -45.03
CA GLN A 10 1.00 7.06 -45.37
C GLN A 10 1.36 8.23 -44.45
N GLY A 11 2.28 9.07 -44.92
CA GLY A 11 2.72 10.25 -44.21
C GLY A 11 1.60 11.28 -44.07
N ALA A 12 1.42 11.74 -42.83
CA ALA A 12 0.70 12.96 -42.49
C ALA A 12 1.30 14.14 -43.27
N GLY A 13 0.58 14.60 -44.29
CA GLY A 13 1.09 15.62 -45.21
C GLY A 13 0.02 16.28 -46.08
N GLY A 14 -1.20 16.45 -45.57
CA GLY A 14 -2.34 16.98 -46.32
C GLY A 14 -2.57 18.49 -46.21
N GLY A 15 -1.58 19.27 -45.77
CA GLY A 15 -1.68 20.74 -45.70
C GLY A 15 -0.95 21.42 -46.87
N PRO A 16 -1.44 22.56 -47.40
CA PRO A 16 -0.75 23.29 -48.45
C PRO A 16 0.64 23.74 -47.97
N LYS A 17 1.70 23.23 -48.61
CA LYS A 17 3.10 23.51 -48.27
C LYS A 17 3.67 24.75 -48.95
N THR A 18 2.96 25.27 -49.95
CA THR A 18 3.36 26.46 -50.72
C THR A 18 2.69 27.71 -50.14
N ASP A 19 3.35 28.85 -50.23
CA ASP A 19 2.80 30.12 -49.71
C ASP A 19 1.55 30.56 -50.48
N GLY A 20 1.45 30.22 -51.78
CA GLY A 20 0.21 30.35 -52.55
C GLY A 20 -0.93 29.45 -52.03
N GLY A 21 -0.61 28.23 -51.59
CA GLY A 21 -1.57 27.32 -50.98
C GLY A 21 -2.05 27.80 -49.60
N LYS A 22 -1.15 28.36 -48.78
CA LYS A 22 -1.50 28.98 -47.49
C LYS A 22 -2.36 30.23 -47.68
N THR A 23 -2.05 31.07 -48.67
CA THR A 23 -2.82 32.28 -49.00
C THR A 23 -4.24 31.95 -49.47
N ARG A 24 -4.40 30.94 -50.34
CA ARG A 24 -5.73 30.46 -50.74
C ARG A 24 -6.50 29.85 -49.56
N SER A 25 -5.80 29.17 -48.65
CA SER A 25 -6.39 28.62 -47.42
C SER A 25 -6.81 29.71 -46.42
N SER A 26 -6.08 30.82 -46.31
CA SER A 26 -6.47 31.97 -45.46
C SER A 26 -7.63 32.76 -46.04
N GLN A 27 -7.68 32.98 -47.36
CA GLN A 27 -8.83 33.60 -48.04
C GLN A 27 -10.13 32.79 -47.89
N ASN A 28 -10.00 31.48 -47.74
CA ASN A 28 -11.10 30.57 -47.49
C ASN A 28 -11.75 30.76 -46.10
N SER A 29 -10.99 31.27 -45.13
CA SER A 29 -11.48 31.66 -43.79
C SER A 29 -12.35 32.92 -43.86
N THR A 30 -12.00 33.86 -44.75
CA THR A 30 -12.67 35.16 -44.91
C THR A 30 -13.85 35.18 -45.87
N LYS A 31 -13.97 34.19 -46.79
CA LYS A 31 -15.04 34.18 -47.81
C LYS A 31 -16.44 33.83 -47.27
N HIS A 32 -16.54 32.82 -46.41
CA HIS A 32 -17.83 32.32 -45.91
C HIS A 32 -17.89 32.27 -44.37
N GLY A 33 -16.80 32.61 -43.67
CA GLY A 33 -16.75 32.76 -42.22
C GLY A 33 -16.84 31.48 -41.39
N LEU A 34 -17.21 30.33 -41.96
CA LEU A 34 -17.34 29.04 -41.25
C LEU A 34 -15.99 28.40 -40.86
N ARG A 35 -14.88 28.97 -41.33
CA ARG A 35 -13.51 28.64 -40.91
C ARG A 35 -12.79 29.84 -40.29
N SER A 36 -13.54 30.88 -39.93
CA SER A 36 -12.98 32.07 -39.30
C SER A 36 -12.47 31.72 -37.91
N LYS A 37 -11.36 32.35 -37.52
CA LYS A 37 -10.90 32.36 -36.12
C LYS A 37 -11.61 33.44 -35.29
N ALA A 38 -12.25 34.40 -35.94
CA ALA A 38 -13.02 35.43 -35.26
C ALA A 38 -14.34 34.84 -34.75
N LEU A 39 -14.65 35.11 -33.47
CA LEU A 39 -15.90 34.69 -32.86
C LEU A 39 -17.09 35.44 -33.47
N ILE A 40 -16.93 36.74 -33.73
CA ILE A 40 -17.94 37.59 -34.36
C ILE A 40 -17.43 38.00 -35.76
N LEU A 41 -18.26 37.82 -36.79
CA LEU A 41 -17.98 38.24 -38.16
C LEU A 41 -18.49 39.67 -38.43
N PRO A 42 -18.04 40.35 -39.50
CA PRO A 42 -18.47 41.72 -39.80
C PRO A 42 -19.99 41.89 -40.02
N ASP A 43 -20.69 40.84 -40.40
CA ASP A 43 -22.15 40.79 -40.58
C ASP A 43 -22.89 40.23 -39.34
N GLU A 44 -22.21 40.17 -38.21
CA GLU A 44 -22.72 39.72 -36.92
C GLU A 44 -22.40 40.77 -35.85
N THR A 45 -23.13 40.72 -34.74
CA THR A 45 -22.97 41.67 -33.63
C THR A 45 -22.65 40.94 -32.34
N GLN A 46 -21.95 41.59 -31.42
CA GLN A 46 -21.65 41.02 -30.10
C GLN A 46 -22.95 40.78 -29.33
N GLU A 47 -23.92 41.68 -29.46
CA GLU A 47 -25.22 41.62 -28.79
C GLU A 47 -26.01 40.36 -29.17
N GLN A 48 -25.93 39.91 -30.43
CA GLN A 48 -26.55 38.65 -30.89
C GLN A 48 -25.90 37.43 -30.24
N PHE A 49 -24.58 37.46 -30.03
CA PHE A 49 -23.88 36.37 -29.35
C PHE A 49 -24.23 36.37 -27.86
N ASP A 50 -24.23 37.54 -27.22
CA ASP A 50 -24.55 37.72 -25.81
C ASP A 50 -25.98 37.27 -25.50
N GLU A 51 -26.93 37.45 -26.43
CA GLU A 51 -28.29 36.93 -26.28
C GLU A 51 -28.32 35.38 -26.26
N VAL A 52 -27.53 34.74 -27.12
CA VAL A 52 -27.40 33.26 -27.14
C VAL A 52 -26.73 32.77 -25.86
N GLU A 53 -25.64 33.44 -25.44
CA GLU A 53 -24.93 33.12 -24.21
C GLU A 53 -25.86 33.25 -23.00
N ARG A 54 -26.51 34.40 -22.85
CA ARG A 54 -27.45 34.66 -21.76
C ARG A 54 -28.57 33.62 -21.71
N GLY A 55 -29.17 33.26 -22.85
CA GLY A 55 -30.22 32.25 -22.88
C GLY A 55 -29.78 30.89 -22.34
N TRP A 56 -28.57 30.43 -22.71
CA TRP A 56 -28.04 29.16 -22.18
C TRP A 56 -27.63 29.26 -20.71
N TYR A 57 -27.08 30.39 -20.29
CA TYR A 57 -26.73 30.62 -18.89
C TYR A 57 -27.96 30.74 -17.98
N GLU A 58 -29.06 31.31 -18.46
CA GLU A 58 -30.35 31.37 -17.74
C GLU A 58 -31.04 29.99 -17.68
N GLU A 59 -30.99 29.20 -18.76
CA GLU A 59 -31.59 27.86 -18.78
C GLU A 59 -30.84 26.90 -17.86
N PHE A 60 -29.51 26.93 -17.91
CA PHE A 60 -28.70 26.03 -17.13
C PHE A 60 -28.48 26.58 -15.72
N ASP A 61 -28.01 27.81 -15.52
CA ASP A 61 -27.47 28.26 -14.23
C ASP A 61 -26.35 27.30 -13.75
N PRO A 62 -25.22 27.25 -14.47
CA PRO A 62 -24.19 26.25 -14.21
C PRO A 62 -23.48 26.44 -12.86
N GLU A 63 -23.40 25.37 -12.06
CA GLU A 63 -22.72 25.37 -10.76
C GLU A 63 -21.29 24.80 -10.89
N GLY A 64 -20.31 25.67 -10.74
CA GLY A 64 -18.90 25.28 -10.67
C GLY A 64 -18.24 25.03 -12.04
N HIS A 65 -16.92 24.95 -12.03
CA HIS A 65 -16.10 25.10 -13.22
C HIS A 65 -16.38 24.08 -14.34
N ALA A 66 -16.66 22.82 -13.98
CA ALA A 66 -16.90 21.76 -14.96
C ALA A 66 -18.19 21.99 -15.75
N GLU A 67 -19.27 22.39 -15.08
CA GLU A 67 -20.54 22.68 -15.75
C GLU A 67 -20.44 23.95 -16.59
N THR A 68 -19.84 25.01 -16.04
CA THR A 68 -19.60 26.27 -16.77
C THR A 68 -18.86 26.03 -18.08
N THR A 69 -17.78 25.23 -18.04
CA THR A 69 -16.98 24.91 -19.24
C THR A 69 -17.81 24.17 -20.30
N LEU A 70 -18.71 23.27 -19.89
CA LEU A 70 -19.59 22.56 -20.83
C LEU A 70 -20.65 23.48 -21.44
N VAL A 71 -21.20 24.42 -20.65
CA VAL A 71 -22.13 25.44 -21.12
C VAL A 71 -21.44 26.40 -22.09
N ASP A 72 -20.21 26.85 -21.81
CA ASP A 72 -19.43 27.70 -22.73
C ASP A 72 -19.24 27.04 -24.11
N VAL A 73 -18.90 25.75 -24.11
CA VAL A 73 -18.76 24.96 -25.34
C VAL A 73 -20.11 24.82 -26.07
N LEU A 74 -21.22 24.67 -25.33
CA LEU A 74 -22.56 24.62 -25.89
C LEU A 74 -22.94 25.95 -26.56
N VAL A 75 -22.72 27.07 -25.87
CA VAL A 75 -22.96 28.44 -26.39
C VAL A 75 -22.22 28.64 -27.70
N LEU A 76 -20.91 28.33 -27.72
CA LEU A 76 -20.08 28.46 -28.91
C LEU A 76 -20.60 27.57 -30.07
N ASN A 77 -20.95 26.32 -29.77
CA ASN A 77 -21.45 25.41 -30.81
C ASN A 77 -22.83 25.81 -31.33
N ASP A 78 -23.71 26.37 -30.49
CA ASP A 78 -25.00 26.89 -30.94
C ASP A 78 -24.82 28.12 -31.84
N TRP A 79 -23.91 29.02 -31.46
CA TRP A 79 -23.55 30.16 -32.30
C TRP A 79 -23.04 29.73 -33.68
N LEU A 80 -22.09 28.80 -33.73
CA LEU A 80 -21.55 28.26 -34.98
C LEU A 80 -22.61 27.49 -35.79
N ARG A 81 -23.52 26.77 -35.13
CA ARG A 81 -24.65 26.08 -35.76
C ARG A 81 -25.60 27.07 -36.43
N ARG A 82 -25.98 28.14 -35.73
CA ARG A 82 -26.84 29.21 -36.26
C ARG A 82 -26.18 29.91 -37.45
N ARG A 83 -24.88 30.22 -37.36
CA ARG A 83 -24.10 30.77 -38.49
C ARG A 83 -24.11 29.82 -39.69
N ALA A 84 -23.80 28.54 -39.47
CA ALA A 84 -23.74 27.55 -40.55
C ALA A 84 -25.09 27.33 -41.24
N LEU A 85 -26.18 27.36 -40.45
CA LEU A 85 -27.55 27.32 -40.99
C LEU A 85 -27.83 28.56 -41.86
N ARG A 86 -27.51 29.76 -41.37
CA ARG A 86 -27.69 31.01 -42.12
C ARG A 86 -26.94 30.99 -43.46
N ARG A 87 -25.67 30.59 -43.46
CA ARG A 87 -24.86 30.47 -44.70
C ARG A 87 -25.42 29.43 -45.67
N ALA A 88 -25.98 28.32 -45.17
CA ALA A 88 -26.61 27.31 -46.02
C ALA A 88 -27.88 27.87 -46.69
N MET A 89 -28.70 28.61 -45.94
CA MET A 89 -29.90 29.28 -46.48
C MET A 89 -29.54 30.39 -47.47
N GLU A 90 -28.52 31.20 -47.19
CA GLU A 90 -28.01 32.23 -48.12
C GLU A 90 -27.51 31.62 -49.43
N ALA A 91 -26.76 30.50 -49.36
CA ALA A 91 -26.26 29.80 -50.54
C ALA A 91 -27.40 29.20 -51.39
N GLU A 92 -28.44 28.68 -50.75
CA GLU A 92 -29.65 28.18 -51.41
C GLU A 92 -30.42 29.33 -52.08
N ALA A 93 -30.68 30.42 -51.36
CA ALA A 93 -31.39 31.57 -51.88
C ALA A 93 -30.68 32.18 -53.10
N ALA A 94 -29.36 32.34 -53.05
CA ALA A 94 -28.57 32.83 -54.18
C ALA A 94 -28.65 31.90 -55.41
N ALA A 95 -28.66 30.58 -55.19
CA ALA A 95 -28.82 29.60 -56.27
C ALA A 95 -30.21 29.67 -56.91
N VAL A 96 -31.25 29.83 -56.08
CA VAL A 96 -32.64 29.98 -56.53
C VAL A 96 -32.84 31.27 -57.32
N GLU A 97 -32.28 32.38 -56.85
CA GLU A 97 -32.34 33.67 -57.54
C GLU A 97 -31.63 33.62 -58.90
N ALA A 98 -30.45 33.00 -58.96
CA ALA A 98 -29.63 32.96 -60.18
C ALA A 98 -30.07 31.90 -61.20
N CYS A 99 -30.64 30.78 -60.77
CA CYS A 99 -30.87 29.59 -61.62
C CYS A 99 -32.29 29.01 -61.54
N GLY A 100 -33.17 29.58 -60.71
CA GLY A 100 -34.52 29.07 -60.46
C GLY A 100 -34.58 28.02 -59.34
N ALA A 101 -35.81 27.65 -58.94
CA ALA A 101 -36.05 26.79 -57.79
C ALA A 101 -35.52 25.35 -57.93
N GLU A 102 -35.32 24.87 -59.15
CA GLU A 102 -34.94 23.47 -59.42
C GLU A 102 -33.43 23.23 -59.22
N PRO A 103 -33.01 22.41 -58.24
CA PRO A 103 -31.58 22.23 -57.94
C PRO A 103 -30.74 21.66 -59.09
N HIS A 104 -31.37 20.88 -59.98
CA HIS A 104 -30.71 20.32 -61.16
C HIS A 104 -30.37 21.40 -62.20
N ALA A 105 -31.12 22.50 -62.23
CA ALA A 105 -30.90 23.63 -63.13
C ALA A 105 -29.80 24.59 -62.62
N TRP A 106 -29.36 24.46 -61.37
CA TRP A 106 -28.32 25.30 -60.80
C TRP A 106 -26.98 25.20 -61.55
N SER A 107 -26.18 26.25 -61.53
CA SER A 107 -24.82 26.17 -62.09
C SER A 107 -23.93 25.25 -61.24
N ALA A 108 -22.83 24.75 -61.82
CA ALA A 108 -21.88 23.91 -61.09
C ALA A 108 -21.27 24.63 -59.87
N GLU A 109 -21.10 25.95 -59.93
CA GLU A 109 -20.58 26.77 -58.84
C GLU A 109 -21.58 26.92 -57.68
N HIS A 110 -22.87 27.17 -57.99
CA HIS A 110 -23.91 27.28 -56.97
C HIS A 110 -24.14 25.95 -56.26
N ARG A 111 -24.20 24.83 -57.01
CA ARG A 111 -24.27 23.48 -56.40
C ARG A 111 -23.09 23.21 -55.48
N HIS A 112 -21.87 23.47 -55.94
CA HIS A 112 -20.67 23.26 -55.13
C HIS A 112 -20.70 24.10 -53.83
N THR A 113 -21.14 25.35 -53.92
CA THR A 113 -21.23 26.26 -52.77
C THR A 113 -22.30 25.79 -51.78
N PHE A 114 -23.49 25.44 -52.26
CA PHE A 114 -24.56 24.87 -51.44
C PHE A 114 -24.10 23.58 -50.73
N ASP A 115 -23.52 22.62 -51.46
CA ASP A 115 -23.00 21.37 -50.89
C ASP A 115 -21.90 21.61 -49.85
N LEU A 116 -21.07 22.64 -50.05
CA LEU A 116 -20.06 23.04 -49.06
C LEU A 116 -20.72 23.58 -47.79
N MET A 117 -21.71 24.47 -47.90
CA MET A 117 -22.40 25.02 -46.74
C MET A 117 -23.20 23.95 -45.99
N GLN A 118 -23.86 23.03 -46.68
CA GLN A 118 -24.59 21.91 -46.07
C GLN A 118 -23.67 20.98 -45.27
N ARG A 119 -22.45 20.70 -45.76
CA ARG A 119 -21.45 19.92 -45.02
C ARG A 119 -21.02 20.61 -43.72
N TYR A 120 -20.81 21.93 -43.74
CA TYR A 120 -20.48 22.69 -42.55
C TYR A 120 -21.65 22.79 -41.57
N LYS A 121 -22.87 22.99 -42.07
CA LYS A 121 -24.10 22.95 -41.25
C LYS A 121 -24.21 21.62 -40.52
N THR A 122 -24.12 20.50 -41.24
CA THR A 122 -24.16 19.15 -40.63
C THR A 122 -23.08 18.96 -39.57
N THR A 123 -21.88 19.49 -39.81
CA THR A 123 -20.76 19.40 -38.86
C THR A 123 -21.05 20.20 -37.58
N ALA A 124 -21.55 21.43 -37.72
CA ALA A 124 -21.89 22.31 -36.61
C ALA A 124 -23.09 21.78 -35.80
N GLU A 125 -24.12 21.24 -36.46
CA GLU A 125 -25.25 20.57 -35.79
C GLU A 125 -24.79 19.39 -34.95
N ARG A 126 -23.94 18.53 -35.49
CA ARG A 126 -23.36 17.41 -34.74
C ARG A 126 -22.53 17.89 -33.55
N ALA A 127 -21.78 18.99 -33.69
CA ALA A 127 -21.02 19.57 -32.58
C ALA A 127 -21.96 20.07 -31.46
N PHE A 128 -23.00 20.81 -31.83
CA PHE A 128 -24.04 21.28 -30.91
C PHE A 128 -24.71 20.14 -30.15
N TYR A 129 -25.21 19.11 -30.83
CA TYR A 129 -25.89 18.00 -30.15
C TYR A 129 -24.95 17.20 -29.23
N ARG A 130 -23.66 17.11 -29.57
CA ARG A 130 -22.67 16.50 -28.66
C ARG A 130 -22.47 17.32 -27.40
N SER A 131 -22.30 18.65 -27.50
CA SER A 131 -22.17 19.51 -26.32
C SER A 131 -23.47 19.55 -25.49
N TRP A 132 -24.63 19.59 -26.14
CA TRP A 132 -25.93 19.52 -25.47
C TRP A 132 -26.09 18.24 -24.65
N THR A 133 -25.77 17.09 -25.26
CA THR A 133 -25.83 15.79 -24.59
C THR A 133 -24.83 15.71 -23.42
N ALA A 134 -23.66 16.33 -23.56
CA ALA A 134 -22.65 16.38 -22.51
C ALA A 134 -23.14 17.17 -21.28
N VAL A 135 -23.72 18.37 -21.46
CA VAL A 135 -24.28 19.16 -20.36
C VAL A 135 -25.44 18.40 -19.69
N GLN A 136 -26.37 17.85 -20.47
CA GLN A 136 -27.48 17.04 -19.96
C GLN A 136 -27.01 15.80 -19.18
N GLY A 137 -25.97 15.12 -19.67
CA GLY A 137 -25.36 13.97 -18.99
C GLY A 137 -24.75 14.37 -17.66
N PHE A 138 -23.96 15.45 -17.64
CA PHE A 138 -23.32 15.97 -16.42
C PHE A 138 -24.35 16.31 -15.34
N ARG A 139 -25.48 16.94 -15.71
CA ARG A 139 -26.58 17.22 -14.77
C ARG A 139 -27.22 15.97 -14.18
N LYS A 140 -27.47 14.96 -15.02
CA LYS A 140 -28.00 13.67 -14.56
C LYS A 140 -27.04 13.01 -13.57
N ASP A 141 -25.74 13.11 -13.82
CA ASP A 141 -24.71 12.59 -12.93
C ASP A 141 -24.68 13.34 -11.59
N ILE A 142 -24.77 14.68 -11.59
CA ILE A 142 -24.90 15.49 -10.37
C ILE A 142 -26.13 15.06 -9.57
N MET A 143 -27.30 14.97 -10.21
CA MET A 143 -28.55 14.61 -9.52
C MET A 143 -28.49 13.20 -8.94
N ARG A 144 -27.88 12.25 -9.67
CA ARG A 144 -27.65 10.89 -9.18
C ARG A 144 -26.73 10.88 -7.97
N CYS A 145 -25.63 11.64 -7.99
CA CYS A 145 -24.74 11.78 -6.84
C CYS A 145 -25.46 12.41 -5.64
N LYS A 146 -26.20 13.50 -5.83
CA LYS A 146 -27.02 14.13 -4.77
C LYS A 146 -28.02 13.14 -4.15
N HIS A 147 -28.66 12.30 -4.97
CA HIS A 147 -29.59 11.28 -4.47
C HIS A 147 -28.89 10.15 -3.69
N ILE A 148 -27.73 9.69 -4.17
CA ILE A 148 -26.90 8.70 -3.47
C ILE A 148 -26.44 9.26 -2.12
N ASP A 149 -26.00 10.51 -2.07
CA ASP A 149 -25.54 11.17 -0.86
C ASP A 149 -26.68 11.29 0.16
N LEU A 150 -27.88 11.68 -0.28
CA LEU A 150 -29.06 11.76 0.59
C LEU A 150 -29.41 10.38 1.18
N ALA A 151 -29.50 9.35 0.34
CA ALA A 151 -29.80 7.99 0.79
C ALA A 151 -28.72 7.45 1.74
N THR A 152 -27.46 7.83 1.54
CA THR A 152 -26.34 7.46 2.42
C THR A 152 -26.44 8.18 3.77
N ARG A 153 -26.79 9.47 3.78
CA ARG A 153 -27.03 10.24 5.01
C ARG A 153 -28.18 9.66 5.82
N GLU A 154 -29.28 9.29 5.19
CA GLU A 154 -30.41 8.65 5.87
C GLU A 154 -30.03 7.31 6.51
N LYS A 155 -29.20 6.51 5.81
CA LYS A 155 -28.69 5.24 6.37
C LYS A 155 -27.75 5.48 7.56
N LEU A 156 -26.84 6.45 7.45
CA LEU A 156 -25.93 6.80 8.54
C LEU A 156 -26.71 7.27 9.78
N ALA A 157 -27.73 8.11 9.61
CA ALA A 157 -28.58 8.55 10.72
C ALA A 157 -29.27 7.37 11.43
N ARG A 158 -29.79 6.38 10.67
CA ARG A 158 -30.37 5.17 11.27
C ARG A 158 -29.36 4.36 12.08
N VAL A 159 -28.14 4.20 11.56
CA VAL A 159 -27.07 3.50 12.27
C VAL A 159 -26.67 4.26 13.54
N GLU A 160 -26.64 5.60 13.48
CA GLU A 160 -26.37 6.43 14.66
C GLU A 160 -27.46 6.27 15.73
N ASP A 161 -28.74 6.24 15.34
CA ASP A 161 -29.86 6.00 16.24
C ASP A 161 -29.81 4.59 16.86
N GLU A 162 -29.52 3.56 16.05
CA GLU A 162 -29.33 2.18 16.52
C GLU A 162 -28.18 2.07 17.53
N LEU A 163 -27.04 2.70 17.22
CA LEU A 163 -25.89 2.75 18.13
C LEU A 163 -26.19 3.52 19.41
N ALA A 164 -27.00 4.58 19.35
CA ALA A 164 -27.44 5.33 20.52
C ALA A 164 -28.34 4.47 21.44
N GLU A 165 -29.28 3.73 20.85
CA GLU A 165 -30.13 2.77 21.56
C GLU A 165 -29.30 1.63 22.18
N GLU A 166 -28.34 1.06 21.45
CA GLU A 166 -27.42 0.05 22.00
C GLU A 166 -26.59 0.60 23.16
N ARG A 167 -26.06 1.82 23.04
CA ARG A 167 -25.33 2.49 24.13
C ARG A 167 -26.20 2.66 25.36
N LYS A 168 -27.46 3.07 25.18
CA LYS A 168 -28.43 3.22 26.26
C LYS A 168 -28.72 1.88 26.94
N LYS A 169 -28.99 0.83 26.16
CA LYS A 169 -29.16 -0.55 26.68
C LYS A 169 -27.93 -1.03 27.43
N ARG A 170 -26.73 -0.72 26.93
CA ARG A 170 -25.46 -1.08 27.58
C ARG A 170 -25.28 -0.34 28.90
N GLN A 171 -25.59 0.95 28.95
CA GLN A 171 -25.58 1.75 30.17
C GLN A 171 -26.60 1.24 31.19
N GLU A 172 -27.80 0.87 30.74
CA GLU A 172 -28.84 0.30 31.60
C GLU A 172 -28.38 -1.04 32.21
N LEU A 173 -27.87 -1.96 31.38
CA LEU A 173 -27.27 -3.21 31.83
C LEU A 173 -26.12 -2.99 32.83
N GLU A 174 -25.27 -1.99 32.58
CA GLU A 174 -24.14 -1.64 33.46
C GLU A 174 -24.54 -0.95 34.76
N SER A 175 -25.76 -0.41 34.83
CA SER A 175 -26.34 0.17 36.03
C SER A 175 -27.03 -0.86 36.95
N LEU A 176 -27.23 -2.09 36.48
CA LEU A 176 -27.80 -3.17 37.28
C LEU A 176 -26.88 -3.56 38.45
N PRO A 177 -27.45 -3.85 39.64
CA PRO A 177 -26.68 -4.24 40.82
C PRO A 177 -25.84 -5.51 40.57
N GLY A 178 -24.57 -5.50 40.98
CA GLY A 178 -23.66 -6.65 40.88
C GLY A 178 -23.00 -6.85 39.51
N VAL A 179 -23.48 -6.22 38.43
CA VAL A 179 -22.89 -6.36 37.08
C VAL A 179 -21.46 -5.79 37.02
N LYS A 180 -21.22 -4.67 37.70
CA LYS A 180 -19.87 -4.08 37.82
C LYS A 180 -18.90 -5.01 38.56
N ASP A 181 -19.38 -5.72 39.58
CA ASP A 181 -18.56 -6.64 40.37
C ASP A 181 -18.23 -7.91 39.58
N ILE A 182 -19.22 -8.48 38.88
CA ILE A 182 -19.04 -9.64 37.99
C ILE A 182 -18.04 -9.32 36.87
N ARG A 183 -18.16 -8.14 36.24
CA ARG A 183 -17.26 -7.74 35.15
C ARG A 183 -15.84 -7.47 35.65
N LYS A 184 -15.70 -6.93 36.86
CA LYS A 184 -14.40 -6.73 37.51
C LYS A 184 -13.76 -8.06 37.89
N GLU A 185 -14.54 -9.05 38.31
CA GLU A 185 -14.07 -10.43 38.52
C GLU A 185 -13.64 -11.10 37.20
N GLN A 186 -14.42 -10.96 36.13
CA GLN A 186 -14.09 -11.49 34.81
C GLN A 186 -12.85 -10.83 34.21
N SER A 187 -12.71 -9.50 34.33
CA SER A 187 -11.50 -8.76 33.93
C SER A 187 -10.29 -9.21 34.73
N ARG A 188 -10.42 -9.37 36.05
CA ARG A 188 -9.33 -9.91 36.89
C ARG A 188 -8.99 -11.35 36.55
N ALA A 189 -9.96 -12.17 36.15
CA ALA A 189 -9.73 -13.54 35.70
C ALA A 189 -8.99 -13.57 34.36
N GLN A 190 -9.41 -12.74 33.38
CA GLN A 190 -8.73 -12.59 32.10
C GLN A 190 -7.31 -12.01 32.22
N GLU A 191 -7.11 -11.02 33.09
CA GLU A 191 -5.77 -10.47 33.38
C GLU A 191 -4.86 -11.51 34.04
N ARG A 192 -5.40 -12.33 34.94
CA ARG A 192 -4.65 -13.46 35.53
C ARG A 192 -4.26 -14.48 34.47
N GLU A 193 -5.21 -14.88 33.63
CA GLU A 193 -5.03 -15.87 32.57
C GLU A 193 -4.06 -15.37 31.47
N GLN A 194 -4.13 -14.09 31.08
CA GLN A 194 -3.17 -13.46 30.18
C GLN A 194 -1.78 -13.31 30.82
N SER A 195 -1.69 -12.94 32.11
CA SER A 195 -0.40 -12.84 32.82
C SER A 195 0.27 -14.21 32.98
N GLU A 196 -0.52 -15.28 33.04
CA GLU A 196 -0.04 -16.65 33.20
C GLU A 196 0.37 -17.26 31.84
N ALA A 197 -0.35 -16.90 30.77
CA ALA A 197 -0.01 -17.26 29.39
C ALA A 197 1.24 -16.52 28.85
N GLN A 198 1.49 -15.29 29.30
CA GLN A 198 2.65 -14.48 28.87
C GLN A 198 3.98 -14.84 29.56
N LYS A 199 3.97 -15.65 30.61
CA LYS A 199 5.22 -16.07 31.29
C LYS A 199 6.07 -16.92 30.35
N ARG A 200 7.35 -16.60 30.26
CA ARG A 200 8.34 -17.43 29.55
C ARG A 200 8.41 -18.83 30.19
N PRO A 201 8.81 -19.88 29.45
CA PRO A 201 8.92 -21.22 30.01
C PRO A 201 9.76 -21.29 31.30
N SER A 202 10.88 -20.57 31.37
CA SER A 202 11.71 -20.43 32.58
C SER A 202 10.96 -19.83 33.77
N GLU A 203 10.13 -18.80 33.57
CA GLU A 203 9.34 -18.16 34.62
C GLU A 203 8.22 -19.06 35.16
N ARG A 204 7.74 -20.02 34.35
CA ARG A 204 6.81 -21.06 34.80
C ARG A 204 7.53 -22.18 35.54
N MET A 205 8.75 -22.52 35.09
CA MET A 205 9.53 -23.62 35.65
C MET A 205 10.30 -23.26 36.93
N PHE A 206 10.69 -22.00 37.12
CA PHE A 206 11.52 -21.57 38.25
C PHE A 206 10.82 -20.45 39.06
N GLN A 207 10.46 -20.72 40.32
CA GLN A 207 9.75 -19.74 41.17
C GLN A 207 10.70 -19.09 42.18
N GLY A 208 10.85 -17.76 42.14
CA GLY A 208 11.51 -17.01 43.22
C GLY A 208 11.07 -15.55 43.31
N GLN A 209 11.07 -15.01 44.52
CA GLN A 209 10.58 -13.66 44.82
C GLN A 209 11.48 -12.57 44.21
N LEU A 210 10.85 -11.59 43.53
CA LEU A 210 11.50 -10.38 43.04
C LEU A 210 11.53 -9.32 44.17
N HIS A 211 12.66 -9.11 44.87
CA HIS A 211 12.79 -7.99 45.83
C HIS A 211 13.29 -6.71 45.10
N PRO A 212 12.51 -5.62 45.03
CA PRO A 212 12.80 -4.49 44.12
C PRO A 212 14.05 -3.65 44.43
N LYS A 213 14.58 -3.73 45.66
CA LYS A 213 15.65 -2.81 46.15
C LYS A 213 17.06 -3.42 46.28
N LYS A 214 17.35 -4.55 45.63
CA LYS A 214 18.71 -5.12 45.60
C LYS A 214 19.07 -5.48 44.17
N GLN A 215 20.12 -4.87 43.60
CA GLN A 215 20.75 -5.40 42.37
C GLN A 215 21.18 -6.84 42.67
N ARG A 216 20.55 -7.80 41.99
CA ARG A 216 20.73 -9.22 42.26
C ARG A 216 21.99 -9.67 41.56
N LYS A 217 22.80 -10.49 42.23
CA LYS A 217 23.89 -11.20 41.55
C LYS A 217 23.26 -12.17 40.53
N ILE A 218 23.71 -12.12 39.27
CA ILE A 218 23.30 -13.04 38.20
C ILE A 218 23.51 -14.48 38.69
N SER A 219 22.41 -15.23 38.75
CA SER A 219 22.35 -16.62 39.20
C SER A 219 22.59 -17.54 38.00
N THR A 220 23.44 -18.56 38.15
CA THR A 220 23.86 -19.40 37.02
C THR A 220 23.77 -20.87 37.35
N LEU A 221 23.23 -21.66 36.42
CA LEU A 221 23.38 -23.11 36.39
C LEU A 221 24.70 -23.46 35.69
N GLU A 222 25.49 -24.36 36.28
CA GLU A 222 26.71 -24.89 35.65
C GLU A 222 26.54 -26.37 35.32
N GLN A 223 26.89 -26.74 34.09
CA GLN A 223 26.91 -28.11 33.59
C GLN A 223 28.26 -28.38 32.91
N TRP A 224 28.91 -29.46 33.30
CA TRP A 224 30.11 -29.95 32.63
C TRP A 224 29.71 -30.95 31.56
N VAL A 225 30.33 -30.86 30.39
CA VAL A 225 30.10 -31.75 29.26
C VAL A 225 31.44 -32.32 28.84
N GLU A 226 31.61 -33.63 28.99
CA GLU A 226 32.82 -34.32 28.54
C GLU A 226 32.55 -34.98 27.19
N VAL A 227 33.38 -34.67 26.21
CA VAL A 227 33.27 -35.18 24.83
C VAL A 227 34.53 -35.96 24.50
N ARG A 228 34.42 -37.29 24.44
CA ARG A 228 35.53 -38.21 24.20
C ARG A 228 35.37 -38.90 22.85
N ILE A 229 36.47 -39.41 22.31
CA ILE A 229 36.45 -40.33 21.16
C ILE A 229 36.80 -41.70 21.73
N GLU A 230 35.84 -42.62 21.72
CA GLU A 230 35.98 -44.00 22.18
C GLU A 230 35.74 -44.91 20.97
N ASP A 231 36.71 -45.76 20.62
CA ASP A 231 36.64 -46.66 19.45
C ASP A 231 36.27 -45.96 18.12
N GLY A 232 36.74 -44.72 17.94
CA GLY A 232 36.45 -43.90 16.77
C GLY A 232 35.08 -43.24 16.76
N GLN A 233 34.27 -43.40 17.82
CA GLN A 233 32.96 -42.77 17.97
C GLN A 233 32.99 -41.64 19.01
N THR A 234 32.26 -40.56 18.72
CA THR A 234 32.10 -39.45 19.65
C THR A 234 31.15 -39.87 20.78
N VAL A 235 31.59 -39.74 22.03
CA VAL A 235 30.80 -40.01 23.24
C VAL A 235 30.65 -38.72 24.04
N THR A 236 29.41 -38.35 24.38
CA THR A 236 29.09 -37.12 25.12
C THR A 236 28.46 -37.45 26.47
N ARG A 237 29.07 -36.99 27.56
CA ARG A 237 28.54 -37.16 28.92
C ARG A 237 28.30 -35.80 29.57
N ARG A 238 27.18 -35.67 30.30
CA ARG A 238 26.74 -34.42 30.93
C ARG A 238 26.72 -34.59 32.45
N TYR A 239 27.28 -33.62 33.17
CA TYR A 239 27.40 -33.63 34.61
C TYR A 239 26.99 -32.26 35.19
N PRO A 240 25.81 -32.15 35.81
CA PRO A 240 24.75 -33.16 35.95
C PRO A 240 23.98 -33.41 34.63
N SER A 241 23.06 -34.38 34.61
CA SER A 241 22.15 -34.56 33.46
C SER A 241 21.26 -33.33 33.26
N ASN A 242 20.60 -33.21 32.10
CA ASN A 242 19.67 -32.10 31.84
C ASN A 242 18.51 -32.12 32.85
N GLU A 243 17.92 -33.29 33.15
CA GLU A 243 16.84 -33.44 34.13
C GLU A 243 17.27 -33.06 35.55
N GLU A 244 18.48 -33.45 35.94
CA GLU A 244 19.06 -33.09 37.23
C GLU A 244 19.35 -31.58 37.32
N LEU A 245 19.83 -30.97 36.23
CA LEU A 245 20.10 -29.53 36.16
C LEU A 245 18.79 -28.72 36.26
N ILE A 246 17.71 -29.17 35.63
CA ILE A 246 16.36 -28.59 35.79
C ILE A 246 15.94 -28.64 37.26
N LYS A 247 16.02 -29.82 37.91
CA LYS A 247 15.67 -29.97 39.33
C LYS A 247 16.51 -29.08 40.25
N ARG A 248 17.79 -28.86 39.92
CA ARG A 248 18.64 -27.91 40.66
C ARG A 248 18.13 -26.48 40.49
N GLY A 249 17.88 -26.05 39.25
CA GLY A 249 17.34 -24.72 38.96
C GLY A 249 16.02 -24.45 39.69
N GLN A 250 15.13 -25.44 39.75
CA GLN A 250 13.82 -25.36 40.43
C GLN A 250 13.93 -25.06 41.93
N ARG A 251 15.06 -25.40 42.55
CA ARG A 251 15.33 -25.17 43.97
C ARG A 251 16.12 -23.87 44.22
N MET A 252 16.56 -23.17 43.18
CA MET A 252 17.34 -21.94 43.33
C MET A 252 16.45 -20.75 43.67
N LEU A 253 16.90 -19.96 44.65
CA LEU A 253 16.30 -18.68 45.03
C LEU A 253 17.41 -17.63 45.12
N PRO A 254 17.50 -16.66 44.18
CA PRO A 254 16.62 -16.44 43.02
C PRO A 254 16.76 -17.53 41.94
N PRO A 255 15.78 -17.64 41.02
CA PRO A 255 15.88 -18.54 39.87
C PRO A 255 17.13 -18.23 39.04
N PRO A 256 17.68 -19.22 38.30
CA PRO A 256 18.84 -18.99 37.46
C PRO A 256 18.50 -18.06 36.29
N ASP A 257 19.42 -17.16 35.97
CA ASP A 257 19.33 -16.25 34.82
C ASP A 257 20.02 -16.87 33.59
N LEU A 258 21.11 -17.62 33.80
CA LEU A 258 21.94 -18.18 32.72
C LEU A 258 22.30 -19.65 32.96
N VAL A 259 22.59 -20.35 31.87
CA VAL A 259 23.21 -21.69 31.88
C VAL A 259 24.60 -21.62 31.26
N TYR A 260 25.58 -22.16 31.98
CA TYR A 260 26.96 -22.30 31.55
C TYR A 260 27.24 -23.78 31.31
N ARG A 261 27.48 -24.16 30.06
CA ARG A 261 28.01 -25.47 29.69
C ARG A 261 29.52 -25.36 29.44
N ARG A 262 30.29 -26.11 30.20
CA ARG A 262 31.75 -26.23 30.05
C ARG A 262 32.04 -27.51 29.30
N LEU A 263 32.45 -27.38 28.05
CA LEU A 263 32.75 -28.53 27.19
C LEU A 263 34.23 -28.87 27.33
N HIS A 264 34.54 -30.14 27.54
CA HIS A 264 35.90 -30.65 27.68
C HIS A 264 36.18 -31.69 26.59
N PHE A 265 37.23 -31.46 25.80
CA PHE A 265 37.63 -32.25 24.64
C PHE A 265 39.05 -32.81 24.85
N PRO A 266 39.23 -33.93 25.57
CA PRO A 266 40.54 -34.51 25.84
C PRO A 266 41.27 -35.11 24.62
N HIS A 267 40.59 -35.34 23.50
CA HIS A 267 41.12 -36.06 22.33
C HIS A 267 41.01 -35.28 21.02
N GLY A 268 40.91 -33.95 21.09
CA GLY A 268 40.51 -33.13 19.94
C GLY A 268 38.99 -32.89 19.90
N VAL A 269 38.58 -31.90 19.12
CA VAL A 269 37.17 -31.53 18.92
C VAL A 269 36.60 -32.34 17.75
N PRO A 270 35.64 -33.25 17.99
CA PRO A 270 35.05 -34.06 16.92
C PRO A 270 34.26 -33.22 15.90
N ALA A 271 33.96 -33.81 14.75
CA ALA A 271 33.27 -33.12 13.65
C ALA A 271 31.88 -32.59 14.06
N GLU A 272 31.15 -33.33 14.89
CA GLU A 272 29.84 -32.93 15.43
C GLU A 272 29.92 -31.68 16.32
N TYR A 273 31.13 -31.40 16.83
CA TYR A 273 31.45 -30.25 17.67
C TYR A 273 32.29 -29.19 16.96
N ALA A 274 32.45 -29.25 15.64
CA ALA A 274 33.27 -28.31 14.88
C ALA A 274 32.83 -26.83 15.08
N TRP A 275 31.57 -26.61 15.45
CA TRP A 275 31.03 -25.30 15.82
C TRP A 275 31.64 -24.70 17.10
N CYS A 276 32.36 -25.49 17.92
CA CYS A 276 33.07 -25.03 19.11
C CYS A 276 34.48 -24.49 18.81
N ALA A 277 35.02 -24.75 17.61
CA ALA A 277 36.42 -24.46 17.29
C ALA A 277 36.56 -23.85 15.89
N ASN A 278 37.09 -22.62 15.85
CA ASN A 278 37.18 -21.83 14.62
C ASN A 278 38.41 -22.16 13.77
N ASP A 279 39.44 -22.77 14.35
CA ASP A 279 40.69 -23.09 13.66
C ASP A 279 41.08 -24.58 13.79
N HIS A 280 41.89 -25.05 12.83
CA HIS A 280 42.32 -26.44 12.73
C HIS A 280 43.15 -26.90 13.94
N THR A 281 43.99 -26.01 14.48
CA THR A 281 44.90 -26.38 15.57
C THR A 281 44.16 -26.62 16.87
N THR A 282 43.10 -25.84 17.15
CA THR A 282 42.18 -26.06 18.28
C THR A 282 41.38 -27.35 18.09
N ARG A 283 40.99 -27.68 16.85
CA ARG A 283 40.28 -28.94 16.56
C ARG A 283 41.15 -30.16 16.82
N GLU A 284 42.41 -30.14 16.41
CA GLU A 284 43.34 -31.26 16.64
C GLU A 284 43.75 -31.40 18.11
N ARG A 285 44.02 -30.29 18.80
CA ARG A 285 44.52 -30.31 20.19
C ARG A 285 43.43 -30.52 21.23
N GLY A 286 42.19 -30.13 20.93
CA GLY A 286 41.09 -30.15 21.89
C GLY A 286 41.23 -29.05 22.95
N GLY A 287 40.70 -29.29 24.15
CA GLY A 287 40.73 -28.33 25.26
C GLY A 287 39.35 -28.03 25.84
N MET A 288 39.14 -26.79 26.31
CA MET A 288 37.90 -26.38 26.97
C MET A 288 37.12 -25.37 26.13
N GLY A 289 35.85 -25.68 25.87
CA GLY A 289 34.85 -24.77 25.32
C GLY A 289 33.90 -24.26 26.41
N ILE A 290 33.31 -23.09 26.19
CA ILE A 290 32.25 -22.57 27.06
C ILE A 290 31.07 -22.12 26.20
N GLN A 291 29.89 -22.66 26.49
CA GLN A 291 28.62 -22.25 25.93
C GLN A 291 27.80 -21.56 27.03
N ARG A 292 27.38 -20.33 26.79
CA ARG A 292 26.62 -19.44 27.69
C ARG A 292 25.35 -19.02 26.99
N MET A 293 24.23 -19.16 27.67
CA MET A 293 22.91 -18.85 27.12
C MET A 293 21.93 -18.51 28.25
N GLU A 294 20.82 -17.88 27.90
CA GLU A 294 19.67 -17.74 28.79
C GLU A 294 19.06 -19.11 29.10
N VAL A 295 18.36 -19.21 30.23
CA VAL A 295 17.72 -20.47 30.62
C VAL A 295 16.65 -20.90 29.60
N ASP A 296 15.91 -19.97 29.01
CA ASP A 296 14.93 -20.28 27.96
C ASP A 296 15.60 -20.85 26.70
N THR A 297 16.68 -20.21 26.22
CA THR A 297 17.48 -20.74 25.10
C THR A 297 18.03 -22.13 25.42
N TRP A 298 18.44 -22.39 26.67
CA TRP A 298 18.90 -23.71 27.07
C TRP A 298 17.79 -24.77 27.02
N LEU A 299 16.56 -24.43 27.44
CA LEU A 299 15.41 -25.33 27.35
C LEU A 299 15.11 -25.70 25.89
N GLU A 300 15.14 -24.72 24.98
CA GLU A 300 14.98 -24.96 23.54
C GLU A 300 16.10 -25.83 22.96
N VAL A 301 17.35 -25.60 23.39
CA VAL A 301 18.52 -26.38 22.98
C VAL A 301 18.36 -27.84 23.40
N ILE A 302 17.98 -28.13 24.64
CA ILE A 302 17.84 -29.53 25.11
C ILE A 302 16.65 -30.25 24.48
N GLU A 303 15.57 -29.54 24.13
CA GLU A 303 14.46 -30.10 23.36
C GLU A 303 14.91 -30.47 21.95
N ARG A 304 15.67 -29.60 21.28
CA ARG A 304 16.28 -29.90 19.99
C ARG A 304 17.25 -31.08 20.05
N GLU A 305 18.16 -31.10 21.04
CA GLU A 305 19.09 -32.21 21.27
C GLU A 305 18.33 -33.54 21.45
N LYS A 306 17.19 -33.51 22.16
CA LYS A 306 16.34 -34.68 22.37
C LYS A 306 15.63 -35.11 21.09
N ALA A 307 15.15 -34.17 20.28
CA ALA A 307 14.47 -34.45 19.02
C ALA A 307 15.43 -34.99 17.95
N GLU A 308 16.65 -34.46 17.89
CA GLU A 308 17.72 -34.96 17.00
C GLU A 308 18.18 -36.37 17.39
N GLY A 309 18.13 -36.71 18.67
CA GLY A 309 18.41 -38.06 19.16
C GLY A 309 19.87 -38.52 19.02
N THR A 310 20.79 -37.63 18.66
CA THR A 310 22.22 -37.93 18.47
C THR A 310 22.96 -38.17 19.78
N GLY A 311 22.41 -37.70 20.91
CA GLY A 311 23.06 -37.73 22.22
C GLY A 311 24.13 -36.64 22.42
N HIS A 312 24.46 -35.86 21.38
CA HIS A 312 25.44 -34.78 21.43
C HIS A 312 24.83 -33.46 21.90
N VAL A 313 25.70 -32.51 22.30
CA VAL A 313 25.30 -31.14 22.61
C VAL A 313 25.38 -30.31 21.34
N GLY A 314 24.32 -29.58 21.03
CA GLY A 314 24.22 -28.73 19.85
C GLY A 314 24.62 -27.28 20.12
N PRO A 315 24.81 -26.46 19.07
CA PRO A 315 25.01 -25.02 19.21
C PRO A 315 23.75 -24.34 19.77
N THR A 316 23.89 -23.11 20.29
CA THR A 316 22.74 -22.35 20.84
C THR A 316 21.76 -21.90 19.76
N GLY A 317 22.20 -21.77 18.50
CA GLY A 317 21.43 -21.22 17.38
C GLY A 317 21.47 -19.69 17.30
N VAL A 318 21.66 -19.01 18.42
CA VAL A 318 21.70 -17.53 18.53
C VAL A 318 23.09 -16.96 18.85
N GLY A 319 24.11 -17.83 18.89
CA GLY A 319 25.47 -17.47 19.31
C GLY A 319 25.69 -17.61 20.82
N ASN A 320 26.95 -17.49 21.24
CA ASN A 320 27.36 -17.68 22.62
C ASN A 320 27.28 -16.34 23.38
N LEU A 321 26.53 -16.23 24.48
CA LEU A 321 26.44 -14.95 25.18
C LEU A 321 27.82 -14.48 25.67
N PRO A 322 28.11 -13.17 25.68
CA PRO A 322 29.35 -12.66 26.26
C PRO A 322 29.38 -12.86 27.78
N ARG A 323 30.56 -12.83 28.40
CA ARG A 323 30.63 -12.92 29.88
C ARG A 323 30.01 -11.65 30.49
N PRO A 324 29.04 -11.75 31.43
CA PRO A 324 28.47 -10.57 32.07
C PRO A 324 29.53 -9.75 32.82
N MET A 325 29.41 -8.41 32.77
CA MET A 325 30.29 -7.50 33.52
C MET A 325 30.21 -7.75 35.03
N ALA A 326 29.01 -8.04 35.55
CA ALA A 326 28.78 -8.42 36.94
C ALA A 326 29.54 -9.69 37.38
N ARG A 327 30.08 -10.48 36.44
CA ARG A 327 30.93 -11.64 36.68
C ARG A 327 32.36 -11.44 36.15
N GLY A 328 32.84 -10.20 36.20
CA GLY A 328 34.22 -9.82 35.91
C GLY A 328 34.50 -9.43 34.45
N GLY A 329 33.51 -9.52 33.55
CA GLY A 329 33.69 -9.18 32.14
C GLY A 329 34.74 -10.05 31.43
N CYS A 330 34.84 -9.92 30.11
CA CYS A 330 35.88 -10.58 29.33
C CYS A 330 36.05 -9.86 27.99
N ASP A 331 37.26 -9.41 27.68
CA ASP A 331 37.56 -8.70 26.44
C ASP A 331 38.24 -9.58 25.39
N CYS A 332 38.07 -10.90 25.50
CA CYS A 332 38.49 -11.76 24.40
C CYS A 332 37.68 -11.45 23.14
N GLU A 333 38.28 -11.68 21.99
CA GLU A 333 37.71 -11.41 20.67
C GLU A 333 36.28 -11.97 20.53
N THR A 334 36.05 -13.20 21.01
CA THR A 334 34.72 -13.83 21.00
C THR A 334 33.69 -13.10 21.86
N CYS A 335 34.07 -12.65 23.07
CA CYS A 335 33.15 -11.91 23.92
C CYS A 335 32.90 -10.50 23.39
N ALA A 336 33.90 -9.84 22.79
CA ALA A 336 33.74 -8.54 22.16
C ALA A 336 32.80 -8.62 20.93
N ALA A 337 33.02 -9.60 20.05
CA ALA A 337 32.17 -9.84 18.89
C ALA A 337 30.71 -10.13 19.29
N ASN A 338 30.51 -10.99 20.30
CA ASN A 338 29.17 -11.34 20.75
C ASN A 338 28.46 -10.19 21.48
N ARG A 339 29.19 -9.30 22.16
CA ARG A 339 28.60 -8.05 22.71
C ARG A 339 28.07 -7.15 21.59
N ALA A 340 28.87 -6.93 20.54
CA ALA A 340 28.46 -6.10 19.40
C ALA A 340 27.22 -6.67 18.69
N LEU A 341 27.12 -7.99 18.55
CA LEU A 341 25.93 -8.65 17.99
C LEU A 341 24.68 -8.47 18.87
N MET A 342 24.83 -8.55 20.19
CA MET A 342 23.74 -8.34 21.14
C MET A 342 23.26 -6.89 21.17
N GLU A 343 24.19 -5.92 21.13
CA GLU A 343 23.89 -4.49 21.02
C GLU A 343 23.13 -4.18 19.72
N ALA A 344 23.55 -4.76 18.59
CA ALA A 344 22.86 -4.63 17.31
C ALA A 344 21.44 -5.23 17.31
N ALA A 345 21.20 -6.26 18.14
CA ALA A 345 19.88 -6.86 18.34
C ALA A 345 19.00 -6.11 19.37
N GLY A 346 19.48 -4.99 19.93
CA GLY A 346 18.75 -4.20 20.92
C GLY A 346 18.63 -4.87 22.29
N MET A 347 19.43 -5.90 22.56
CA MET A 347 19.47 -6.58 23.85
C MET A 347 20.45 -5.86 24.78
N VAL A 348 19.95 -5.33 25.90
CA VAL A 348 20.76 -4.64 26.91
C VAL A 348 21.45 -5.69 27.80
N TRP A 349 22.79 -5.77 27.78
CA TRP A 349 23.59 -6.76 28.51
C TRP A 349 24.52 -6.15 29.56
#